data_AF-A0A923ZJF5-F1
#
_entry.id   AF-A0A923ZJF5-F1
#
_cell.length_a   1.000
_cell.length_b   1.000
_cell.length_c   1.000
_cell.angle_alpha   90.00
_cell.angle_beta   90.00
_cell.angle_gamma   90.00
#
_symmetry.space_group_name_H-M   'P 1'
#
loop_
_entity.id
_entity.type
_entity.pdbx_description
1 polymer ?
#
loop_
_entity_poly.entity_id
_entity_poly.type
_entity_poly.pdbx_seq_one_letter_code
_entity_poly.pdbx_strand_id
1 'polypeptide(L)'
;MLLLFFLMMIVYKAIAQSDNSTLFTLRSPAQTGIDFKNEIFENDTINILNQANIYNGGGVGIGDFNRDGLVDIYFAANMTSNKLYLNKGSMKFDDITNTAGVGGAGRWCTGVSVVDINGDGWLDIYVCASFRKDALRRTNLLYINQGNNKDGIPVFKEEATAYGLADNGFSTQAYFFDYDKDGDLDCYLVTNELNDPKTPIKFRPKVTDGSALNTDRLYRNNGNNTFTNVSHEAGILMEGW
;
A
#
# COMPACT_ATOMS: atom_id res chain seq x y z
N MET A 1 71.01 27.09 10.62
CA MET A 1 69.92 27.80 9.92
C MET A 1 69.51 27.06 8.63
N LEU A 2 69.25 25.75 8.72
CA LEU A 2 68.73 24.94 7.60
C LEU A 2 67.94 23.70 8.06
N LEU A 3 67.92 23.40 9.38
CA LEU A 3 67.22 22.23 9.94
C LEU A 3 65.81 22.53 10.49
N LEU A 4 65.46 23.80 10.72
CA LEU A 4 64.14 24.16 11.27
C LEU A 4 63.05 24.38 10.20
N PHE A 5 63.42 24.47 8.92
CA PHE A 5 62.43 24.60 7.84
C PHE A 5 61.91 23.26 7.31
N PHE A 6 62.57 22.15 7.61
CA PHE A 6 62.14 20.83 7.16
C PHE A 6 61.13 20.15 8.10
N LEU A 7 61.04 20.60 9.37
CA LEU A 7 60.11 20.02 10.33
C LEU A 7 58.70 20.63 10.29
N MET A 8 58.51 21.73 9.57
CA MET A 8 57.22 22.43 9.44
C MET A 8 56.48 22.09 8.13
N MET A 9 56.91 21.03 7.44
CA MET A 9 56.22 20.47 6.26
C MET A 9 55.71 19.04 6.51
N ILE A 10 55.70 18.58 7.77
CA ILE A 10 55.22 17.24 8.15
C ILE A 10 53.90 17.29 8.95
N VAL A 11 53.40 18.48 9.30
CA VAL A 11 52.13 18.62 10.04
C VAL A 11 51.14 19.35 9.14
N TYR A 12 49.93 18.79 9.01
CA TYR A 12 48.81 19.17 8.12
C TYR A 12 48.71 18.47 6.76
N LYS A 13 48.96 17.16 6.73
CA LYS A 13 47.93 16.26 6.17
C LYS A 13 47.20 15.57 7.33
N ALA A 14 46.52 16.37 8.14
CA ALA A 14 45.29 15.88 8.75
C ALA A 14 44.35 15.68 7.56
N ILE A 15 44.36 14.45 7.01
CA ILE A 15 43.28 13.99 6.17
C ILE A 15 42.08 14.06 7.12
N ALA A 16 41.31 15.14 7.01
CA ALA A 16 39.92 15.12 7.41
C ALA A 16 39.28 14.08 6.49
N GLN A 17 39.41 12.80 6.87
CA GLN A 17 38.62 11.75 6.28
C GLN A 17 37.22 12.08 6.80
N SER A 18 36.48 12.85 5.99
CA SER A 18 35.06 13.01 6.20
C SER A 18 34.53 11.59 6.33
N ASP A 19 34.01 11.26 7.51
CA ASP A 19 33.43 9.97 7.78
C ASP A 19 32.17 9.89 6.91
N ASN A 20 32.35 9.45 5.67
CA ASN A 20 31.31 9.31 4.65
C ASN A 20 30.46 8.06 4.94
N SER A 21 30.45 7.58 6.19
CA SER A 21 29.56 6.51 6.63
C SER A 21 28.12 7.02 6.55
N THR A 22 27.43 6.66 5.47
CA THR A 22 26.01 6.91 5.34
C THR A 22 25.24 5.88 6.16
N LEU A 23 24.16 6.29 6.82
CA LEU A 23 23.24 5.36 7.50
C LEU A 23 22.53 4.41 6.53
N PHE A 24 22.46 4.80 5.25
CA PHE A 24 21.82 4.03 4.20
C PHE A 24 22.78 3.81 3.03
N THR A 25 22.74 2.60 2.48
CA THR A 25 23.46 2.26 1.25
C THR A 25 22.44 2.11 0.13
N LEU A 26 22.58 2.90 -0.94
CA LEU A 26 21.79 2.72 -2.14
C LEU A 26 22.12 1.37 -2.77
N ARG A 27 21.09 0.56 -3.06
CA ARG A 27 21.22 -0.70 -3.78
C ARG A 27 20.52 -0.58 -5.13
N SER A 28 21.15 -1.08 -6.17
CA SER A 28 20.57 -1.03 -7.53
C SER A 28 19.57 -2.17 -7.77
N PRO A 29 18.67 -2.04 -8.76
CA PRO A 29 17.82 -3.15 -9.21
C PRO A 29 18.64 -4.39 -9.60
N ALA A 30 19.80 -4.21 -10.23
CA ALA A 30 20.68 -5.34 -10.58
C ALA A 30 21.25 -6.08 -9.35
N GLN A 31 21.37 -5.39 -8.20
CA GLN A 31 21.81 -6.02 -6.95
C GLN A 31 20.69 -6.70 -6.20
N THR A 32 19.48 -6.15 -6.27
CA THR A 32 18.34 -6.55 -5.42
C THR A 32 17.28 -7.37 -6.14
N GLY A 33 17.14 -7.25 -7.45
CA GLY A 33 15.99 -7.76 -8.20
C GLY A 33 14.75 -6.88 -8.12
N ILE A 34 14.77 -5.78 -7.34
CA ILE A 34 13.65 -4.83 -7.24
C ILE A 34 13.83 -3.72 -8.27
N ASP A 35 13.00 -3.72 -9.30
CA ASP A 35 12.94 -2.72 -10.39
C ASP A 35 11.63 -1.94 -10.43
N PHE A 36 10.75 -2.14 -9.44
CA PHE A 36 9.44 -1.51 -9.38
C PHE A 36 9.50 0.02 -9.45
N LYS A 37 8.62 0.58 -10.27
CA LYS A 37 8.36 2.00 -10.37
C LYS A 37 6.85 2.24 -10.51
N ASN A 38 6.28 2.98 -9.56
CA ASN A 38 4.92 3.51 -9.68
C ASN A 38 4.96 4.74 -10.60
N GLU A 39 5.02 4.50 -11.91
CA GLU A 39 5.11 5.55 -12.90
C GLU A 39 3.72 6.12 -13.24
N ILE A 40 3.62 7.45 -13.24
CA ILE A 40 2.42 8.19 -13.60
C ILE A 40 2.67 8.89 -14.94
N PHE A 41 1.77 8.69 -15.89
CA PHE A 41 1.80 9.34 -17.19
C PHE A 41 0.67 10.36 -17.30
N GLU A 42 1.04 11.63 -17.37
CA GLU A 42 0.08 12.71 -17.60
C GLU A 42 -0.30 12.85 -19.08
N ASN A 43 -1.51 13.33 -19.34
CA ASN A 43 -2.00 13.74 -20.65
C ASN A 43 -3.10 14.80 -20.49
N ASP A 44 -3.68 15.26 -21.61
CA ASP A 44 -4.71 16.30 -21.62
C ASP A 44 -5.94 15.96 -20.76
N THR A 45 -6.22 14.67 -20.53
CA THR A 45 -7.32 14.20 -19.69
C THR A 45 -6.89 13.94 -18.23
N ILE A 46 -5.75 13.30 -18.03
CA ILE A 46 -5.22 12.91 -16.71
C ILE A 46 -4.01 13.79 -16.41
N ASN A 47 -4.23 14.85 -15.63
CA ASN A 47 -3.19 15.75 -15.16
C ASN A 47 -3.65 16.43 -13.87
N ILE A 48 -2.72 17.10 -13.18
CA ILE A 48 -2.98 17.74 -11.89
C ILE A 48 -4.12 18.77 -11.90
N LEU A 49 -4.37 19.46 -13.03
CA LEU A 49 -5.43 20.47 -13.13
C LEU A 49 -6.83 19.83 -13.20
N ASN A 50 -6.92 18.62 -13.73
CA ASN A 50 -8.17 17.87 -13.84
C ASN A 50 -8.36 16.84 -12.71
N GLN A 51 -7.28 16.46 -12.02
CA GLN A 51 -7.21 15.40 -11.02
C GLN A 51 -6.21 15.78 -9.91
N ALA A 52 -6.67 16.52 -8.90
CA ALA A 52 -5.80 16.99 -7.82
C ALA A 52 -5.10 15.86 -7.03
N ASN A 53 -5.70 14.66 -7.00
CA ASN A 53 -5.19 13.49 -6.29
C ASN A 53 -4.31 12.57 -7.16
N ILE A 54 -3.90 12.99 -8.36
CA ILE A 54 -3.12 12.15 -9.30
C ILE A 54 -1.78 11.66 -8.71
N TYR A 55 -1.20 12.39 -7.75
CA TYR A 55 0.06 12.04 -7.09
C TYR A 55 -0.11 11.38 -5.72
N ASN A 56 -1.35 11.06 -5.33
CA ASN A 56 -1.57 10.21 -4.16
C ASN A 56 -1.00 8.82 -4.48
N GLY A 57 0.14 8.51 -3.87
CA GLY A 57 0.93 7.32 -4.19
C GLY A 57 0.24 6.00 -3.86
N GLY A 58 0.94 4.91 -4.19
CA GLY A 58 0.56 3.55 -3.80
C GLY A 58 1.08 3.18 -2.41
N GLY A 59 0.43 2.22 -1.78
CA GLY A 59 0.83 1.60 -0.52
C GLY A 59 1.90 0.52 -0.70
N VAL A 60 2.52 0.16 0.43
CA VAL A 60 3.50 -0.93 0.52
C VAL A 60 2.99 -1.90 1.59
N GLY A 61 2.93 -3.18 1.25
CA GLY A 61 2.70 -4.29 2.17
C GLY A 61 4.00 -5.02 2.44
N ILE A 62 4.22 -5.42 3.69
CA ILE A 62 5.42 -6.12 4.14
C ILE A 62 4.97 -7.32 4.96
N GLY A 63 5.44 -8.53 4.63
CA GLY A 63 5.01 -9.76 5.29
C GLY A 63 5.82 -10.96 4.86
N ASP A 64 5.83 -12.02 5.66
CA ASP A 64 6.39 -13.33 5.28
C ASP A 64 5.26 -14.17 4.67
N PHE A 65 5.05 -14.05 3.36
CA PHE A 65 3.86 -14.63 2.70
C PHE A 65 4.00 -16.12 2.44
N ASN A 66 5.23 -16.64 2.41
CA ASN A 66 5.53 -18.05 2.18
C ASN A 66 5.97 -18.81 3.44
N ARG A 67 6.06 -18.12 4.60
CA ARG A 67 6.48 -18.62 5.91
C ARG A 67 7.89 -19.20 5.92
N ASP A 68 8.82 -18.61 5.17
CA ASP A 68 10.22 -19.03 5.16
C ASP A 68 11.12 -18.27 6.14
N GLY A 69 10.54 -17.33 6.90
CA GLY A 69 11.22 -16.47 7.86
C GLY A 69 11.88 -15.24 7.23
N LEU A 70 11.74 -15.04 5.92
CA LEU A 70 12.18 -13.85 5.22
C LEU A 70 10.98 -12.94 4.94
N VAL A 71 11.24 -11.64 4.98
CA VAL A 71 10.20 -10.63 4.80
C VAL A 71 10.12 -10.22 3.34
N ASP A 72 8.97 -10.43 2.72
CA ASP A 72 8.65 -10.09 1.34
C ASP A 72 8.06 -8.67 1.22
N ILE A 73 7.92 -8.20 -0.02
CA ILE A 73 7.45 -6.84 -0.32
C ILE A 73 6.36 -6.86 -1.37
N TYR A 74 5.22 -6.27 -1.04
CA TYR A 74 4.14 -5.99 -1.97
C TYR A 74 4.04 -4.49 -2.25
N PHE A 75 4.02 -4.08 -3.52
CA PHE A 75 3.82 -2.71 -3.94
C PHE A 75 2.49 -2.55 -4.67
N ALA A 76 1.69 -1.58 -4.24
CA ALA A 76 0.57 -1.09 -5.02
C ALA A 76 1.01 -0.04 -6.05
N ALA A 77 0.34 -0.03 -7.20
CA ALA A 77 0.59 0.89 -8.28
C ALA A 77 -0.71 1.54 -8.79
N ASN A 78 -0.56 2.73 -9.36
CA ASN A 78 -1.67 3.56 -9.82
C ASN A 78 -1.99 3.34 -11.31
N MET A 79 -0.94 3.35 -12.15
CA MET A 79 -1.06 3.19 -13.62
C MET A 79 -0.32 1.95 -14.16
N THR A 80 0.51 1.31 -13.35
CA THR A 80 1.21 0.06 -13.69
C THR A 80 0.64 -1.10 -12.87
N SER A 81 1.16 -2.32 -13.06
CA SER A 81 0.79 -3.47 -12.24
C SER A 81 1.34 -3.33 -10.82
N ASN A 82 0.56 -3.79 -9.84
CA ASN A 82 1.10 -4.07 -8.51
C ASN A 82 2.20 -5.15 -8.61
N LYS A 83 3.09 -5.23 -7.62
CA LYS A 83 4.19 -6.19 -7.60
C LYS A 83 4.34 -6.90 -6.27
N LEU A 84 4.56 -8.21 -6.29
CA LEU A 84 4.98 -9.01 -5.15
C LEU A 84 6.40 -9.52 -5.37
N TYR A 85 7.31 -9.15 -4.49
CA TYR A 85 8.71 -9.54 -4.49
C TYR A 85 8.99 -10.51 -3.35
N LEU A 86 9.32 -11.75 -3.69
CA LEU A 86 9.70 -12.80 -2.75
C LEU A 86 11.15 -12.65 -2.34
N ASN A 87 11.43 -12.57 -1.05
CA ASN A 87 12.77 -12.41 -0.51
C ASN A 87 13.56 -13.71 -0.62
N LYS A 88 14.76 -13.64 -1.22
CA LYS A 88 15.69 -14.77 -1.39
C LYS A 88 16.86 -14.71 -0.41
N GLY A 89 16.80 -13.80 0.55
CA GLY A 89 17.88 -13.48 1.48
C GLY A 89 18.91 -12.55 0.85
N SER A 90 19.80 -12.00 1.70
CA SER A 90 20.91 -11.13 1.26
C SER A 90 20.49 -9.95 0.38
N MET A 91 19.30 -9.38 0.65
CA MET A 91 18.70 -8.28 -0.11
C MET A 91 18.44 -8.61 -1.60
N LYS A 92 18.22 -9.88 -1.93
CA LYS A 92 17.81 -10.32 -3.27
C LYS A 92 16.34 -10.73 -3.26
N PHE A 93 15.64 -10.41 -4.33
CA PHE A 93 14.21 -10.60 -4.47
C PHE A 93 13.85 -11.08 -5.87
N ASP A 94 12.86 -11.95 -5.95
CA ASP A 94 12.27 -12.41 -7.21
C ASP A 94 10.87 -11.81 -7.36
N ASP A 95 10.55 -11.24 -8.53
CA ASP A 95 9.18 -10.82 -8.86
C ASP A 95 8.31 -12.06 -9.12
N ILE A 96 7.41 -12.37 -8.19
CA ILE A 96 6.50 -13.52 -8.25
C ILE A 96 5.06 -13.11 -8.60
N THR A 97 4.82 -11.86 -8.97
CA THR A 97 3.48 -11.25 -9.12
C THR A 97 2.52 -12.10 -9.96
N ASN A 98 2.97 -12.57 -11.12
CA ASN A 98 2.12 -13.32 -12.05
C ASN A 98 1.79 -14.72 -11.50
N THR A 99 2.78 -15.38 -10.90
CA THR A 99 2.61 -16.71 -10.29
C THR A 99 1.68 -16.63 -9.08
N ALA A 100 1.82 -15.58 -8.27
CA ALA A 100 1.02 -15.34 -7.08
C ALA A 100 -0.41 -14.84 -7.37
N GLY A 101 -0.65 -14.25 -8.54
CA GLY A 101 -1.99 -13.79 -8.97
C GLY A 101 -2.40 -12.41 -8.43
N VAL A 102 -1.44 -11.58 -8.03
CA VAL A 102 -1.68 -10.37 -7.21
C VAL A 102 -1.39 -9.04 -7.93
N GLY A 103 -1.53 -9.00 -9.26
CA GLY A 103 -1.17 -7.84 -10.09
C GLY A 103 -2.07 -6.60 -9.98
N GLY A 104 -3.07 -6.57 -9.09
CA GLY A 104 -3.98 -5.42 -8.92
C GLY A 104 -5.05 -5.26 -10.00
N ALA A 105 -5.07 -6.16 -11.01
CA ALA A 105 -6.10 -6.26 -12.04
C ALA A 105 -6.42 -4.91 -12.75
N GLY A 106 -5.39 -4.10 -13.02
CA GLY A 106 -5.50 -2.85 -13.79
C GLY A 106 -6.25 -1.71 -13.08
N ARG A 107 -6.42 -1.81 -11.76
CA ARG A 107 -6.99 -0.77 -10.90
C ARG A 107 -5.94 0.27 -10.55
N TRP A 108 -6.41 1.43 -10.12
CA TRP A 108 -5.55 2.45 -9.49
C TRP A 108 -5.46 2.13 -8.01
N CYS A 109 -4.48 1.31 -7.64
CA CYS A 109 -4.34 0.81 -6.28
C CYS A 109 -3.70 1.88 -5.39
N THR A 110 -4.21 1.98 -4.17
CA THR A 110 -3.76 2.94 -3.16
C THR A 110 -3.18 2.15 -1.98
N GLY A 111 -3.76 2.26 -0.79
CA GLY A 111 -3.32 1.61 0.42
C GLY A 111 -3.28 0.09 0.34
N VAL A 112 -2.35 -0.49 1.09
CA VAL A 112 -2.17 -1.93 1.25
C VAL A 112 -2.23 -2.24 2.74
N SER A 113 -2.96 -3.28 3.11
CA SER A 113 -2.92 -3.88 4.44
C SER A 113 -2.49 -5.34 4.31
N VAL A 114 -1.60 -5.76 5.20
CA VAL A 114 -1.16 -7.15 5.32
C VAL A 114 -1.65 -7.66 6.66
N VAL A 115 -2.49 -8.69 6.64
CA VAL A 115 -3.21 -9.18 7.81
C VAL A 115 -3.60 -10.65 7.58
N ASP A 116 -3.58 -11.47 8.62
CA ASP A 116 -4.21 -12.80 8.61
C ASP A 116 -5.70 -12.59 8.93
N ILE A 117 -6.53 -12.42 7.90
CA ILE A 117 -7.93 -11.97 8.08
C ILE A 117 -8.85 -13.12 8.49
N ASN A 118 -8.48 -14.35 8.14
CA ASN A 118 -9.28 -15.56 8.34
C ASN A 118 -8.74 -16.43 9.50
N GLY A 119 -7.62 -16.05 10.12
CA GLY A 119 -7.02 -16.74 11.26
C GLY A 119 -6.34 -18.06 10.91
N ASP A 120 -5.96 -18.30 9.65
CA ASP A 120 -5.28 -19.53 9.22
C ASP A 120 -3.75 -19.48 9.39
N GLY A 121 -3.24 -18.33 9.86
CA GLY A 121 -1.84 -18.01 10.09
C GLY A 121 -1.09 -17.52 8.86
N TRP A 122 -1.72 -17.50 7.68
CA TRP A 122 -1.11 -16.98 6.45
C TRP A 122 -1.49 -15.53 6.31
N LEU A 123 -0.51 -14.69 5.96
CA LEU A 123 -0.79 -13.28 5.73
C LEU A 123 -1.50 -13.11 4.38
N ASP A 124 -2.65 -12.44 4.43
CA ASP A 124 -3.44 -11.99 3.29
C ASP A 124 -3.09 -10.56 2.90
N ILE A 125 -3.54 -10.13 1.72
CA ILE A 125 -3.29 -8.78 1.20
C ILE A 125 -4.62 -8.11 0.85
N TYR A 126 -4.97 -7.05 1.58
CA TYR A 126 -6.08 -6.18 1.22
C TYR A 126 -5.55 -4.94 0.49
N VAL A 127 -6.07 -4.66 -0.69
CA VAL A 127 -5.63 -3.56 -1.56
C VAL A 127 -6.79 -2.63 -1.84
N CYS A 128 -6.63 -1.37 -1.44
CA CYS A 128 -7.57 -0.30 -1.74
C CYS A 128 -7.45 0.15 -3.20
N ALA A 129 -8.55 0.58 -3.81
CA ALA A 129 -8.57 1.18 -5.13
C ALA A 129 -9.39 2.47 -5.16
N SER A 130 -8.97 3.41 -6.02
CA SER A 130 -9.59 4.73 -6.13
C SER A 130 -9.50 5.31 -7.56
N PHE A 131 -9.70 6.61 -7.72
CA PHE A 131 -9.43 7.43 -8.91
C PHE A 131 -10.30 7.20 -10.16
N ARG A 132 -10.54 5.95 -10.58
CA ARG A 132 -11.24 5.64 -11.83
C ARG A 132 -12.70 6.04 -11.75
N LYS A 133 -13.28 6.71 -12.75
CA LYS A 133 -14.71 7.10 -12.72
C LYS A 133 -15.67 5.91 -12.57
N ASP A 134 -15.36 4.80 -13.25
CA ASP A 134 -16.11 3.55 -13.14
C ASP A 134 -15.87 2.91 -11.76
N ALA A 135 -16.94 2.77 -10.98
CA ALA A 135 -16.91 2.19 -9.65
C ALA A 135 -16.35 0.76 -9.64
N LEU A 136 -16.64 -0.06 -10.66
CA LEU A 136 -16.11 -1.43 -10.74
C LEU A 136 -14.58 -1.45 -10.88
N ARG A 137 -14.01 -0.38 -11.43
CA ARG A 137 -12.55 -0.19 -11.55
C ARG A 137 -11.91 0.42 -10.31
N ARG A 138 -12.70 0.73 -9.28
CA ARG A 138 -12.26 1.14 -7.94
C ARG A 138 -12.65 0.14 -6.85
N THR A 139 -13.22 -1.01 -7.21
CA THR A 139 -13.51 -2.06 -6.25
C THR A 139 -12.22 -2.52 -5.57
N ASN A 140 -12.16 -2.48 -4.24
CA ASN A 140 -11.04 -3.00 -3.46
C ASN A 140 -10.86 -4.50 -3.69
N LEU A 141 -9.64 -4.99 -3.45
CA LEU A 141 -9.25 -6.38 -3.66
C LEU A 141 -8.82 -7.00 -2.33
N LEU A 142 -9.16 -8.26 -2.13
CA LEU A 142 -8.73 -9.06 -0.98
C LEU A 142 -8.12 -10.33 -1.52
N TYR A 143 -6.81 -10.44 -1.44
CA TYR A 143 -6.05 -11.62 -1.85
C TYR A 143 -5.87 -12.53 -0.63
N ILE A 144 -6.70 -13.57 -0.55
CA ILE A 144 -6.57 -14.62 0.47
C ILE A 144 -5.45 -15.58 0.08
N ASN A 145 -4.49 -15.76 0.98
CA ASN A 145 -3.35 -16.64 0.77
C ASN A 145 -3.81 -18.10 0.81
N GLN A 146 -3.50 -18.86 -0.25
CA GLN A 146 -3.85 -20.28 -0.37
C GLN A 146 -2.68 -21.19 0.01
N GLY A 147 -1.61 -20.62 0.59
CA GLY A 147 -0.36 -21.29 0.88
C GLY A 147 0.57 -21.37 -0.33
N ASN A 148 1.60 -22.21 -0.20
CA ASN A 148 2.65 -22.33 -1.20
C ASN A 148 2.30 -23.35 -2.29
N ASN A 149 2.63 -23.02 -3.53
CA ASN A 149 2.67 -24.00 -4.61
C ASN A 149 3.87 -24.97 -4.45
N LYS A 150 4.01 -25.91 -5.39
CA LYS A 150 5.09 -26.92 -5.38
C LYS A 150 6.52 -26.35 -5.37
N ASP A 151 6.70 -25.09 -5.80
CA ASP A 151 7.98 -24.41 -5.90
C ASP A 151 8.23 -23.48 -4.69
N GLY A 152 7.36 -23.52 -3.67
CA GLY A 152 7.49 -22.69 -2.47
C GLY A 152 7.05 -21.23 -2.66
N ILE A 153 6.33 -20.93 -3.76
CA ILE A 153 5.82 -19.59 -4.07
C ILE A 153 4.38 -19.48 -3.53
N PRO A 154 4.05 -18.41 -2.77
CA PRO A 154 2.69 -18.23 -2.26
C PRO A 154 1.74 -17.88 -3.40
N VAL A 155 0.54 -18.47 -3.35
CA VAL A 155 -0.52 -18.25 -4.35
C VAL A 155 -1.76 -17.69 -3.66
N PHE A 156 -2.40 -16.71 -4.30
CA PHE A 156 -3.52 -16.00 -3.70
C PHE A 156 -4.79 -16.15 -4.54
N LYS A 157 -5.92 -16.04 -3.85
CA LYS A 157 -7.25 -15.98 -4.46
C LYS A 157 -7.89 -14.64 -4.13
N GLU A 158 -8.41 -13.95 -5.14
CA GLU A 158 -9.18 -12.72 -4.93
C GLU A 158 -10.59 -13.05 -4.42
N GLU A 159 -10.96 -12.55 -3.24
CA GLU A 159 -12.20 -12.89 -2.55
C GLU A 159 -12.94 -11.69 -1.92
N ALA A 160 -12.64 -10.44 -2.32
CA ALA A 160 -13.22 -9.26 -1.68
C ALA A 160 -14.75 -9.27 -1.71
N THR A 161 -15.35 -9.76 -2.81
CA THR A 161 -16.82 -9.85 -2.92
C THR A 161 -17.38 -10.92 -1.99
N ALA A 162 -16.72 -12.07 -1.86
CA ALA A 162 -17.17 -13.16 -0.99
C ALA A 162 -17.12 -12.74 0.48
N TYR A 163 -16.12 -11.94 0.86
CA TYR A 163 -15.97 -11.40 2.22
C TYR A 163 -16.84 -10.17 2.48
N GLY A 164 -17.50 -9.58 1.49
CA GLY A 164 -18.24 -8.32 1.67
C GLY A 164 -17.35 -7.07 1.82
N LEU A 165 -16.08 -7.17 1.41
CA LEU A 165 -15.07 -6.09 1.47
C LEU A 165 -14.72 -5.50 0.10
N ALA A 166 -15.47 -5.85 -0.95
CA ALA A 166 -15.38 -5.28 -2.29
C ALA A 166 -15.97 -3.87 -2.38
N ASP A 167 -15.55 -2.96 -1.49
CA ASP A 167 -15.97 -1.56 -1.52
C ASP A 167 -15.51 -0.89 -2.82
N ASN A 168 -16.40 -0.11 -3.45
CA ASN A 168 -16.15 0.54 -4.75
C ASN A 168 -16.11 2.07 -4.66
N GLY A 169 -15.93 2.58 -3.45
CA GLY A 169 -15.73 4.00 -3.17
C GLY A 169 -14.37 4.51 -3.65
N PHE A 170 -13.84 5.49 -2.94
CA PHE A 170 -12.56 6.12 -3.24
C PHE A 170 -11.56 5.81 -2.11
N SER A 171 -11.34 4.52 -1.90
CA SER A 171 -10.58 3.99 -0.77
C SER A 171 -9.11 4.42 -0.84
N THR A 172 -8.56 4.85 0.28
CA THR A 172 -7.14 5.25 0.39
C THR A 172 -6.32 4.30 1.24
N GLN A 173 -6.87 3.78 2.34
CA GLN A 173 -6.21 2.82 3.23
C GLN A 173 -7.25 2.06 4.05
N ALA A 174 -6.95 0.83 4.41
CA ALA A 174 -7.72 0.06 5.39
C ALA A 174 -6.88 -0.17 6.65
N TYR A 175 -7.57 -0.35 7.78
CA TYR A 175 -6.98 -0.73 9.05
C TYR A 175 -7.80 -1.86 9.66
N PHE A 176 -7.13 -2.95 10.00
CA PHE A 176 -7.76 -4.12 10.59
C PHE A 176 -7.48 -4.19 12.09
N PHE A 177 -8.53 -4.27 12.90
CA PHE A 177 -8.45 -4.30 14.37
C PHE A 177 -9.77 -4.79 14.97
N ASP A 178 -9.71 -5.38 16.15
CA ASP A 178 -10.86 -5.87 16.92
C ASP A 178 -11.53 -4.70 17.68
N TYR A 179 -12.55 -4.06 17.11
CA TYR A 179 -13.15 -2.86 17.72
C TYR A 179 -14.19 -3.19 18.80
N ASP A 180 -14.86 -4.34 18.68
CA ASP A 180 -15.92 -4.76 19.61
C ASP A 180 -15.49 -5.83 20.63
N LYS A 181 -14.23 -6.31 20.54
CA LYS A 181 -13.55 -7.22 21.46
C LYS A 181 -14.08 -8.64 21.41
N ASP A 182 -14.54 -9.09 20.25
CA ASP A 182 -15.01 -10.46 20.06
C ASP A 182 -13.91 -11.43 19.58
N GLY A 183 -12.72 -10.89 19.28
CA GLY A 183 -11.51 -11.63 18.93
C GLY A 183 -11.31 -11.85 17.44
N ASP A 184 -12.20 -11.37 16.57
CA ASP A 184 -11.93 -11.26 15.15
C ASP A 184 -11.51 -9.84 14.75
N LEU A 185 -10.91 -9.68 13.56
CA LEU A 185 -10.46 -8.38 13.09
C LEU A 185 -11.52 -7.74 12.20
N ASP A 186 -12.03 -6.59 12.63
CA ASP A 186 -12.87 -5.70 11.84
C ASP A 186 -12.05 -4.83 10.89
N CYS A 187 -12.70 -4.07 10.02
CA CYS A 187 -12.04 -3.21 9.04
C CYS A 187 -12.57 -1.78 9.08
N TYR A 188 -11.69 -0.81 9.36
CA TYR A 188 -11.94 0.61 9.11
C TYR A 188 -11.30 1.02 7.78
N LEU A 189 -12.13 1.49 6.85
CA LEU A 189 -11.75 1.85 5.50
C LEU A 189 -11.82 3.37 5.32
N VAL A 190 -10.64 3.97 5.13
CA VAL A 190 -10.49 5.40 4.88
C VAL A 190 -10.83 5.69 3.43
N THR A 191 -11.64 6.72 3.22
CA THR A 191 -12.10 7.13 1.90
C THR A 191 -11.77 8.61 1.67
N ASN A 192 -11.29 8.94 0.48
CA ASN A 192 -11.02 10.32 0.09
C ASN A 192 -11.55 10.57 -1.32
N GLU A 193 -12.53 11.44 -1.44
CA GLU A 193 -13.01 11.90 -2.74
C GLU A 193 -13.26 13.41 -2.76
N LEU A 194 -12.80 14.01 -3.85
CA LEU A 194 -13.07 15.40 -4.18
C LEU A 194 -14.35 15.50 -5.01
N ASN A 195 -15.43 16.01 -4.42
CA ASN A 195 -16.71 16.24 -5.12
C ASN A 195 -16.55 17.00 -6.45
N ASP A 196 -15.62 17.94 -6.53
CA ASP A 196 -15.15 18.52 -7.80
C ASP A 196 -13.62 18.52 -7.82
N PRO A 197 -12.98 17.64 -8.62
CA PRO A 197 -11.52 17.55 -8.68
C PRO A 197 -10.85 18.80 -9.28
N LYS A 198 -11.62 19.72 -9.91
CA LYS A 198 -11.13 21.01 -10.42
C LYS A 198 -11.27 22.16 -9.44
N THR A 199 -12.21 22.07 -8.50
CA THR A 199 -12.44 23.10 -7.48
C THR A 199 -12.42 22.49 -6.07
N PRO A 200 -11.23 22.15 -5.54
CA PRO A 200 -11.10 21.51 -4.23
C PRO A 200 -11.58 22.42 -3.08
N ILE A 201 -11.70 23.73 -3.32
CA ILE A 201 -12.16 24.71 -2.32
C ILE A 201 -13.57 25.16 -2.69
N LYS A 202 -14.57 24.38 -2.28
CA LYS A 202 -15.98 24.76 -2.39
C LYS A 202 -16.59 24.86 -1.00
N PHE A 203 -16.89 26.09 -0.56
CA PHE A 203 -17.57 26.34 0.70
C PHE A 203 -19.02 25.86 0.59
N ARG A 204 -19.35 24.80 1.34
CA ARG A 204 -20.70 24.25 1.47
C ARG A 204 -20.86 23.70 2.89
N PRO A 205 -22.10 23.54 3.39
CA PRO A 205 -22.32 22.75 4.59
C PRO A 205 -21.75 21.33 4.43
N LYS A 206 -21.23 20.79 5.52
CA LYS A 206 -20.79 19.39 5.55
C LYS A 206 -22.00 18.47 5.47
N VAL A 207 -21.88 17.38 4.74
CA VAL A 207 -22.82 16.26 4.81
C VAL A 207 -22.53 15.51 6.12
N THR A 208 -23.58 15.22 6.88
CA THR A 208 -23.49 14.68 8.25
C THR A 208 -24.43 13.50 8.49
N ASP A 209 -25.01 12.96 7.42
CA ASP A 209 -25.96 11.84 7.43
C ASP A 209 -25.35 10.53 6.87
N GLY A 210 -24.04 10.52 6.62
CA GLY A 210 -23.32 9.38 6.05
C GLY A 210 -23.47 9.17 4.54
N SER A 211 -24.21 10.04 3.83
CA SER A 211 -24.44 9.89 2.39
C SER A 211 -23.29 10.36 1.49
N ALA A 212 -22.26 11.00 2.06
CA ALA A 212 -21.14 11.51 1.28
C ALA A 212 -20.23 10.37 0.77
N LEU A 213 -19.75 10.51 -0.46
CA LEU A 213 -18.87 9.53 -1.12
C LEU A 213 -17.54 9.33 -0.40
N ASN A 214 -17.09 10.33 0.35
CA ASN A 214 -15.87 10.34 1.16
C ASN A 214 -16.16 10.12 2.65
N THR A 215 -17.34 9.60 3.01
CA THR A 215 -17.57 9.09 4.38
C THR A 215 -16.76 7.80 4.53
N ASP A 216 -15.95 7.72 5.59
CA ASP A 216 -15.23 6.50 5.93
C ASP A 216 -16.20 5.36 6.24
N ARG A 217 -15.70 4.12 6.16
CA ARG A 217 -16.52 2.93 6.41
C ARG A 217 -15.96 2.14 7.58
N LEU A 218 -16.84 1.63 8.43
CA LEU A 218 -16.52 0.56 9.37
C LEU A 218 -17.25 -0.70 8.94
N TYR A 219 -16.50 -1.77 8.77
CA TYR A 219 -16.99 -3.10 8.47
C TYR A 219 -16.76 -3.99 9.67
N ARG A 220 -17.84 -4.48 10.27
CA ARG A 220 -17.77 -5.49 11.33
C ARG A 220 -17.55 -6.87 10.70
N ASN A 221 -16.62 -7.65 11.21
CA ASN A 221 -16.49 -9.06 10.85
C ASN A 221 -17.59 -9.87 11.57
N ASN A 222 -18.17 -10.84 10.88
CA ASN A 222 -19.33 -11.58 11.39
C ASN A 222 -18.94 -12.93 12.02
N GLY A 223 -17.65 -13.17 12.30
CA GLY A 223 -17.12 -14.45 12.78
C GLY A 223 -17.22 -15.60 11.78
N ASN A 224 -17.48 -15.31 10.50
CA ASN A 224 -17.68 -16.33 9.45
C ASN A 224 -17.03 -15.95 8.11
N ASN A 225 -15.96 -15.16 8.14
CA ASN A 225 -15.25 -14.64 6.96
C ASN A 225 -16.13 -13.77 6.06
N THR A 226 -17.15 -13.13 6.63
CA THR A 226 -17.93 -12.09 5.95
C THR A 226 -17.98 -10.83 6.79
N PHE A 227 -18.09 -9.70 6.12
CA PHE A 227 -18.09 -8.39 6.73
C PHE A 227 -19.39 -7.66 6.43
N THR A 228 -19.83 -6.85 7.38
CA THR A 228 -21.02 -6.00 7.24
C THR A 228 -20.64 -4.55 7.49
N ASN A 229 -20.98 -3.68 6.55
CA ASN A 229 -20.82 -2.25 6.75
C ASN A 229 -21.79 -1.78 7.85
N VAL A 230 -21.24 -1.33 8.97
CA VAL A 230 -21.95 -0.85 10.17
C VAL A 230 -21.68 0.64 10.43
N SER A 231 -21.25 1.37 9.41
CA SER A 231 -20.77 2.77 9.55
C SER A 231 -21.86 3.66 10.14
N HIS A 232 -23.11 3.48 9.71
CA HIS A 232 -24.22 4.30 10.18
C HIS A 232 -24.58 3.99 11.64
N GLU A 233 -24.61 2.71 12.01
CA GLU A 233 -24.84 2.23 13.37
C GLU A 233 -23.72 2.68 14.33
N ALA A 234 -22.48 2.73 13.83
CA ALA A 234 -21.31 3.20 14.57
C ALA A 234 -21.20 4.73 14.65
N GLY A 235 -22.09 5.48 13.97
CA GLY A 235 -22.08 6.94 13.98
C GLY A 235 -21.00 7.59 13.09
N ILE A 236 -20.42 6.82 12.16
CA ILE A 236 -19.50 7.34 11.13
C ILE A 236 -20.35 7.95 10.00
N LEU A 237 -20.83 9.17 10.26
CA LEU A 237 -21.77 9.89 9.38
C LEU A 237 -21.18 11.17 8.78
N MET A 238 -20.06 11.63 9.34
CA MET A 238 -19.43 12.87 8.93
C MET A 238 -18.67 12.65 7.64
N GLU A 239 -18.93 13.48 6.63
CA GLU A 239 -18.11 13.47 5.42
C GLU A 239 -16.62 13.69 5.75
N GLY A 240 -15.77 12.96 5.02
CA GLY A 240 -14.32 13.13 5.06
C GLY A 240 -13.87 14.45 4.42
N TRP A 241 -12.56 14.53 4.20
CA TRP A 241 -11.95 15.63 3.45
C TRP A 241 -11.90 15.35 1.95
#